data_AF-A0A5C5VDI3-F1
#
_entry.id   AF-A0A5C5VDI3-F1
#
_cell.length_a   1.000
_cell.length_b   1.000
_cell.length_c   1.000
_cell.angle_alpha   90.00
_cell.angle_beta   90.00
_cell.angle_gamma   90.00
#
_symmetry.space_group_name_H-M   'P 1'
#
loop_
_entity.id
_entity.type
_entity.pdbx_description
1 polymer ?
#
loop_
_entity_poly.entity_id
_entity_poly.type
_entity_poly.pdbx_seq_one_letter_code
_entity_poly.pdbx_strand_id
1 'polypeptide(L)'
;MTRLTPCAAVLVLLAAAPLAHAEDARLVVRTYPVSDIVLNVTDYPYQSDRGSSGRLMGGGGFGGGGGFGGGGGGMGGGGGGAFSIEDIAYPAHAYGPPVRTIQFGGGGMASRPSNPGAALHTGIDMDGLIDAIVGCVATETWSENGGGEAEIRPLGGMLIISQTADIHQQIDALLNMIRQDAGRRQTVSIDARWLMLNSDELEALTSAPNAVGAKVADEALLKQLTRRAGSLRAMATCFSGQLIHMVSGTQQNSVTSYIPVVGSVDPLEYEGRLVSNTGRVPVRFVADATPVRESKVGYQPVISTVNLGVLLEIRPTVLPDGKAVIVDLASNLTVDGDRAPLAGPPAAGAELAPPVDRVATETARFASTFRMPIGEPVLVGGLSFSPNASLKGGPDADAGETRQAYLLLSIE
;
A
#
# COMPACT_ATOMS: atom_id res chain seq x y z
N MET A 1 45.70 -19.03 -22.51
CA MET A 1 45.02 -19.93 -21.55
C MET A 1 43.63 -19.36 -21.30
N THR A 2 42.69 -19.72 -22.16
CA THR A 2 41.35 -19.13 -22.26
C THR A 2 40.37 -20.08 -21.59
N ARG A 3 39.78 -19.67 -20.46
CA ARG A 3 38.77 -20.46 -19.72
C ARG A 3 37.40 -20.24 -20.39
N LEU A 4 36.84 -21.32 -20.93
CA LEU A 4 35.48 -21.40 -21.45
C LEU A 4 34.47 -21.49 -20.30
N THR A 5 33.42 -20.68 -20.38
CA THR A 5 32.29 -20.54 -19.47
C THR A 5 31.30 -21.70 -19.60
N PRO A 6 30.76 -22.29 -18.50
CA PRO A 6 29.73 -23.33 -18.57
C PRO A 6 28.34 -22.73 -18.33
N CYS A 7 27.65 -22.28 -19.37
CA CYS A 7 26.24 -21.82 -19.23
C CYS A 7 25.29 -22.32 -20.35
N ALA A 8 25.70 -23.25 -21.21
CA ALA A 8 24.91 -23.62 -22.39
C ALA A 8 24.66 -25.14 -22.53
N ALA A 9 24.40 -25.86 -21.44
CA ALA A 9 24.33 -27.34 -21.48
C ALA A 9 23.13 -28.00 -20.76
N VAL A 10 21.96 -27.35 -20.66
CA VAL A 10 20.78 -27.97 -20.01
C VAL A 10 19.52 -28.04 -20.89
N LEU A 11 19.54 -27.50 -22.11
CA LEU A 11 18.44 -27.73 -23.07
C LEU A 11 18.96 -28.63 -24.19
N VAL A 12 18.15 -29.60 -24.62
CA VAL A 12 18.38 -30.60 -25.68
C VAL A 12 18.89 -31.97 -25.18
N LEU A 13 17.99 -32.74 -24.54
CA LEU A 13 18.01 -34.22 -24.62
C LEU A 13 16.67 -34.85 -24.17
N LEU A 14 15.56 -34.35 -24.71
CA LEU A 14 14.27 -35.07 -24.75
C LEU A 14 13.92 -35.33 -26.22
N ALA A 15 14.81 -36.07 -26.89
CA ALA A 15 14.53 -36.64 -28.20
C ALA A 15 13.92 -38.03 -28.00
N ALA A 16 12.70 -38.16 -28.54
CA ALA A 16 11.79 -39.29 -28.45
C ALA A 16 12.45 -40.67 -28.72
N ALA A 17 12.39 -41.54 -27.72
CA ALA A 17 12.35 -42.98 -27.93
C ALA A 17 10.88 -43.42 -27.82
N PRO A 18 10.23 -43.92 -28.89
CA PRO A 18 8.88 -44.45 -28.79
C PRO A 18 8.96 -45.83 -28.14
N LEU A 19 8.93 -45.86 -26.81
CA LEU A 19 8.81 -47.10 -26.04
C LEU A 19 7.36 -47.59 -26.13
N ALA A 20 7.19 -48.77 -26.70
CA ALA A 20 5.94 -49.52 -26.74
C ALA A 20 5.43 -49.78 -25.31
N HIS A 21 4.54 -48.93 -24.79
CA HIS A 21 3.82 -49.10 -23.52
C HIS A 21 2.30 -49.02 -23.77
N ALA A 22 1.79 -49.89 -24.65
CA ALA A 22 0.37 -49.95 -24.95
C ALA A 22 -0.49 -50.55 -23.81
N GLU A 23 0.12 -51.02 -22.70
CA GLU A 23 -0.60 -51.68 -21.60
C GLU A 23 -0.98 -50.78 -20.42
N ASP A 24 -0.46 -49.54 -20.33
CA ASP A 24 -0.70 -48.67 -19.16
C ASP A 24 -1.50 -47.39 -19.49
N ALA A 25 -2.46 -47.51 -20.40
CA ALA A 25 -3.44 -46.45 -20.69
C ALA A 25 -4.49 -46.26 -19.58
N ARG A 26 -4.38 -46.98 -18.45
CA ARG A 26 -5.31 -46.85 -17.34
C ARG A 26 -5.05 -45.56 -16.59
N LEU A 27 -6.04 -44.68 -16.56
CA LEU A 27 -6.01 -43.50 -15.72
C LEU A 27 -5.95 -43.90 -14.25
N VAL A 28 -5.00 -43.32 -13.54
CA VAL A 28 -4.84 -43.44 -12.09
C VAL A 28 -5.11 -42.05 -11.51
N VAL A 29 -5.82 -41.99 -10.39
CA VAL A 29 -6.02 -40.74 -9.66
C VAL A 29 -4.97 -40.62 -8.57
N ARG A 30 -4.23 -39.50 -8.54
CA ARG A 30 -3.29 -39.16 -7.46
C ARG A 30 -3.60 -37.79 -6.89
N THR A 31 -3.31 -37.65 -5.60
CA THR A 31 -3.44 -36.38 -4.87
C THR A 31 -2.06 -35.85 -4.54
N TYR A 32 -1.81 -34.59 -4.89
CA TYR A 32 -0.54 -33.88 -4.69
C TYR A 32 -0.74 -32.74 -3.69
N PRO A 33 -0.11 -32.78 -2.51
CA PRO A 33 -0.10 -31.62 -1.62
C PRO A 33 0.79 -30.53 -2.23
N VAL A 34 0.21 -29.37 -2.52
CA VAL A 34 0.92 -28.23 -3.14
C VAL A 34 0.78 -26.95 -2.32
N SER A 35 0.28 -27.05 -1.09
CA SER A 35 0.12 -25.93 -0.17
C SER A 35 1.43 -25.21 0.16
N ASP A 36 2.55 -25.92 0.06
CA ASP A 36 3.91 -25.39 0.24
C ASP A 36 4.36 -24.55 -0.97
N ILE A 37 3.92 -24.91 -2.18
CA ILE A 37 4.19 -24.18 -3.42
C ILE A 37 3.24 -22.99 -3.56
N VAL A 38 1.96 -23.21 -3.23
CA VAL A 38 0.88 -22.24 -3.40
C VAL A 38 0.62 -21.53 -2.07
N LEU A 39 1.60 -20.73 -1.67
CA LEU A 39 1.44 -19.77 -0.61
C LEU A 39 1.04 -18.43 -1.23
N ASN A 40 -0.21 -18.04 -1.00
CA ASN A 40 -0.66 -16.70 -1.35
C ASN A 40 -0.10 -15.71 -0.32
N VAL A 41 1.08 -15.19 -0.62
CA VAL A 41 1.69 -14.11 0.15
C VAL A 41 1.06 -12.80 -0.32
N THR A 42 0.22 -12.23 0.53
CA THR A 42 -0.42 -10.94 0.27
C THR A 42 0.60 -9.82 0.43
N ASP A 43 0.76 -8.99 -0.60
CA ASP A 43 1.49 -7.73 -0.48
C ASP A 43 0.69 -6.74 0.38
N TYR A 44 1.40 -5.98 1.21
CA TYR A 44 0.83 -4.91 2.03
C TYR A 44 1.37 -3.57 1.55
N PRO A 45 0.93 -3.05 0.39
CA PRO A 45 1.35 -1.73 -0.07
C PRO A 45 0.86 -0.66 0.91
N TYR A 46 1.66 0.39 1.10
CA TYR A 46 1.24 1.52 1.90
C TYR A 46 0.07 2.22 1.20
N GLN A 47 -1.02 2.44 1.94
CA GLN A 47 -2.13 3.25 1.46
C GLN A 47 -2.11 4.56 2.24
N SER A 48 -1.45 5.57 1.68
CA SER A 48 -1.34 6.91 2.26
C SER A 48 -2.70 7.56 2.53
N ASP A 49 -3.76 7.05 1.90
CA ASP A 49 -5.02 7.77 1.71
C ASP A 49 -6.23 7.11 2.40
N ARG A 50 -6.02 6.23 3.39
CA ARG A 50 -7.15 5.63 4.14
C ARG A 50 -7.90 6.58 5.08
N GLY A 51 -7.75 7.89 4.93
CA GLY A 51 -8.71 8.83 5.51
C GLY A 51 -8.32 10.30 5.41
N SER A 52 -8.86 11.01 4.41
CA SER A 52 -9.18 12.45 4.56
C SER A 52 -10.20 12.97 3.52
N SER A 53 -10.79 12.12 2.68
CA SER A 53 -12.06 12.48 2.04
C SER A 53 -12.99 11.29 1.96
N GLY A 54 -13.33 10.75 3.14
CA GLY A 54 -14.72 10.41 3.36
C GLY A 54 -15.52 11.68 3.13
N ARG A 55 -15.85 11.99 1.86
CA ARG A 55 -17.09 12.66 1.54
C ARG A 55 -18.13 11.81 2.26
N LEU A 56 -18.50 12.23 3.46
CA LEU A 56 -19.87 12.12 3.92
C LEU A 56 -20.70 12.77 2.82
N MET A 57 -20.95 12.03 1.74
CA MET A 57 -22.16 12.11 0.94
C MET A 57 -23.29 11.71 1.89
N GLY A 58 -23.48 12.50 2.95
CA GLY A 58 -24.78 12.68 3.53
C GLY A 58 -25.59 13.29 2.40
N GLY A 59 -26.29 12.42 1.67
CA GLY A 59 -27.37 12.78 0.78
C GLY A 59 -28.47 13.46 1.62
N GLY A 60 -28.22 14.70 2.00
CA GLY A 60 -29.17 15.63 2.57
C GLY A 60 -29.43 16.73 1.55
N GLY A 61 -29.86 16.34 0.35
CA GLY A 61 -30.37 17.26 -0.65
C GLY A 61 -31.76 17.72 -0.25
N PHE A 62 -31.80 18.77 0.58
CA PHE A 62 -32.99 19.56 0.84
C PHE A 62 -33.57 20.07 -0.47
N GLY A 63 -34.82 19.71 -0.72
CA GLY A 63 -35.66 20.33 -1.74
C GLY A 63 -36.13 21.72 -1.32
N GLY A 64 -36.37 22.54 -2.35
CA GLY A 64 -37.01 23.85 -2.28
C GLY A 64 -36.40 24.74 -3.36
N GLY A 65 -37.09 25.24 -4.38
CA GLY A 65 -38.49 25.18 -4.78
C GLY A 65 -38.64 26.20 -5.90
N GLY A 66 -39.38 25.87 -6.97
CA GLY A 66 -39.76 26.84 -7.99
C GLY A 66 -39.94 26.28 -9.39
N GLY A 67 -41.21 26.08 -9.79
CA GLY A 67 -41.63 26.36 -11.17
C GLY A 67 -42.22 25.21 -11.98
N PHE A 68 -43.54 25.28 -12.16
CA PHE A 68 -44.33 24.88 -13.34
C PHE A 68 -44.55 23.39 -13.67
N GLY A 69 -45.76 22.91 -13.34
CA GLY A 69 -46.78 22.65 -14.37
C GLY A 69 -46.92 21.22 -14.93
N GLY A 70 -48.10 20.62 -14.70
CA GLY A 70 -48.67 19.47 -15.42
C GLY A 70 -48.38 18.12 -14.76
N GLY A 71 -49.31 17.19 -14.54
CA GLY A 71 -50.66 16.98 -15.05
C GLY A 71 -50.84 15.47 -15.25
N GLY A 72 -51.86 14.86 -14.65
CA GLY A 72 -52.23 13.44 -14.78
C GLY A 72 -51.67 12.57 -13.65
N GLY A 73 -52.44 11.78 -12.89
CA GLY A 73 -53.71 11.12 -13.18
C GLY A 73 -53.45 9.61 -13.31
N GLY A 74 -53.69 8.82 -12.26
CA GLY A 74 -53.52 7.37 -12.32
C GLY A 74 -53.88 6.64 -11.03
N MET A 75 -54.95 5.84 -11.12
CA MET A 75 -55.64 5.09 -10.06
C MET A 75 -54.99 3.74 -9.72
N GLY A 76 -55.31 3.24 -8.50
CA GLY A 76 -55.43 1.81 -8.15
C GLY A 76 -54.24 1.24 -7.35
N GLY A 77 -54.40 0.42 -6.30
CA GLY A 77 -55.55 -0.22 -5.67
C GLY A 77 -55.16 -1.58 -5.08
N GLY A 78 -55.44 -1.80 -3.78
CA GLY A 78 -55.44 -3.11 -3.07
C GLY A 78 -54.07 -3.69 -2.70
N GLY A 79 -53.82 -4.31 -1.53
CA GLY A 79 -54.64 -4.67 -0.37
C GLY A 79 -53.94 -5.81 0.41
N GLY A 80 -53.79 -5.64 1.73
CA GLY A 80 -53.78 -6.73 2.72
C GLY A 80 -52.43 -7.34 3.19
N GLY A 81 -52.11 -7.15 4.49
CA GLY A 81 -51.64 -8.26 5.33
C GLY A 81 -50.29 -8.19 6.08
N ALA A 82 -50.25 -7.42 7.17
CA ALA A 82 -49.67 -7.72 8.50
C ALA A 82 -48.13 -7.86 8.73
N PHE A 83 -47.64 -6.90 9.54
CA PHE A 83 -46.43 -6.84 10.40
C PHE A 83 -45.05 -6.70 9.75
N SER A 84 -44.66 -5.44 9.52
CA SER A 84 -43.30 -4.92 9.73
C SER A 84 -43.37 -3.43 10.07
N ILE A 85 -42.44 -3.00 10.93
CA ILE A 85 -42.24 -1.61 11.36
C ILE A 85 -41.94 -0.73 10.14
N GLU A 86 -42.45 0.50 10.15
CA GLU A 86 -42.55 1.47 9.04
C GLU A 86 -41.33 1.59 8.10
N ASP A 87 -41.62 1.32 6.81
CA ASP A 87 -40.99 1.86 5.59
C ASP A 87 -41.05 3.41 5.57
N ILE A 88 -40.25 4.17 4.80
CA ILE A 88 -40.48 4.46 3.36
C ILE A 88 -39.16 4.59 2.56
N ALA A 89 -38.93 3.64 1.68
CA ALA A 89 -38.27 3.82 0.39
C ALA A 89 -39.34 3.57 -0.71
N TYR A 90 -39.44 4.37 -1.79
CA TYR A 90 -38.92 4.13 -3.15
C TYR A 90 -39.76 5.01 -4.14
N PRO A 91 -39.36 5.36 -5.39
CA PRO A 91 -38.87 4.39 -6.39
C PRO A 91 -37.79 4.85 -7.38
N ALA A 92 -37.19 3.83 -8.00
CA ALA A 92 -36.40 3.93 -9.22
C ALA A 92 -37.29 4.30 -10.43
N HIS A 93 -36.77 5.11 -11.35
CA HIS A 93 -36.55 4.74 -12.76
C HIS A 93 -36.00 5.90 -13.62
N ALA A 94 -35.02 5.54 -14.46
CA ALA A 94 -34.89 5.90 -15.89
C ALA A 94 -34.43 7.32 -16.34
N TYR A 95 -33.21 7.31 -16.91
CA TYR A 95 -32.71 8.05 -18.10
C TYR A 95 -32.59 9.59 -18.10
N GLY A 96 -31.35 10.08 -18.19
CA GLY A 96 -30.96 11.44 -18.65
C GLY A 96 -29.46 11.72 -18.40
N PRO A 97 -28.72 12.44 -19.28
CA PRO A 97 -27.38 12.05 -19.69
C PRO A 97 -26.23 12.57 -18.81
N PRO A 98 -25.08 11.85 -18.75
CA PRO A 98 -23.85 12.43 -18.25
C PRO A 98 -23.27 13.43 -19.26
N VAL A 99 -22.84 14.58 -18.74
CA VAL A 99 -22.06 15.58 -19.44
C VAL A 99 -20.79 14.90 -19.97
N ARG A 100 -20.70 14.85 -21.31
CA ARG A 100 -19.56 14.32 -22.06
C ARG A 100 -18.35 15.23 -21.86
N THR A 101 -17.31 14.73 -21.19
CA THR A 101 -15.94 15.08 -21.56
C THR A 101 -15.63 14.37 -22.88
N ILE A 102 -15.20 15.15 -23.88
CA ILE A 102 -14.87 14.68 -25.21
C ILE A 102 -13.56 13.88 -25.10
N GLN A 103 -13.65 12.55 -25.12
CA GLN A 103 -12.52 11.66 -25.40
C GLN A 103 -12.80 10.96 -26.72
N PHE A 104 -12.12 11.42 -27.77
CA PHE A 104 -12.21 10.86 -29.11
C PHE A 104 -11.53 9.48 -29.17
N GLY A 105 -12.34 8.47 -29.52
CA GLY A 105 -12.06 7.53 -30.60
C GLY A 105 -10.99 6.46 -30.40
N GLY A 106 -11.44 5.20 -30.26
CA GLY A 106 -10.59 4.02 -30.47
C GLY A 106 -11.22 2.75 -29.90
N GLY A 107 -12.19 2.18 -30.61
CA GLY A 107 -12.84 0.93 -30.23
C GLY A 107 -11.89 -0.26 -30.34
N GLY A 108 -11.58 -0.87 -29.21
CA GLY A 108 -10.99 -2.19 -29.08
C GLY A 108 -11.71 -2.93 -27.95
N MET A 109 -12.07 -4.20 -28.16
CA MET A 109 -12.70 -5.05 -27.16
C MET A 109 -11.86 -5.05 -25.88
N ALA A 110 -12.35 -4.33 -24.86
CA ALA A 110 -11.65 -4.12 -23.62
C ALA A 110 -11.84 -5.35 -22.72
N SER A 111 -10.72 -6.01 -22.43
CA SER A 111 -10.50 -6.81 -21.23
C SER A 111 -11.16 -6.13 -20.03
N ARG A 112 -11.89 -6.91 -19.22
CA ARG A 112 -12.50 -6.43 -17.97
C ARG A 112 -11.50 -5.54 -17.22
N PRO A 113 -11.88 -4.31 -16.80
CA PRO A 113 -10.98 -3.49 -16.01
C PRO A 113 -10.68 -4.22 -14.71
N SER A 114 -9.44 -4.69 -14.58
CA SER A 114 -8.91 -5.22 -13.33
C SER A 114 -9.03 -4.12 -12.27
N ASN A 115 -9.63 -4.49 -11.14
CA ASN A 115 -9.84 -3.59 -10.02
C ASN A 115 -8.48 -3.01 -9.57
N PRO A 116 -8.24 -1.69 -9.62
CA PRO A 116 -6.93 -1.08 -9.33
C PRO A 116 -6.49 -1.18 -7.86
N GLY A 117 -7.22 -1.94 -7.04
CA GLY A 117 -6.86 -2.29 -5.66
C GLY A 117 -6.65 -3.78 -5.42
N ALA A 118 -6.61 -4.62 -6.45
CA ALA A 118 -6.22 -6.01 -6.29
C ALA A 118 -4.76 -6.04 -5.84
N ALA A 119 -4.51 -6.53 -4.61
CA ALA A 119 -3.16 -6.73 -4.12
C ALA A 119 -2.38 -7.53 -5.17
N LEU A 120 -1.24 -6.99 -5.61
CA LEU A 120 -0.35 -7.74 -6.48
C LEU A 120 0.11 -8.96 -5.67
N HIS A 121 -0.24 -10.15 -6.14
CA HIS A 121 0.20 -11.38 -5.52
C HIS A 121 1.53 -11.77 -6.18
N THR A 122 2.57 -11.90 -5.36
CA THR A 122 3.91 -12.33 -5.80
C THR A 122 4.09 -13.85 -5.69
N GLY A 123 3.08 -14.54 -5.15
CA GLY A 123 3.01 -15.99 -5.08
C GLY A 123 2.57 -16.63 -6.39
N ILE A 124 2.89 -17.92 -6.54
CA ILE A 124 2.27 -18.79 -7.54
C ILE A 124 0.86 -19.08 -7.02
N ASP A 125 -0.16 -18.73 -7.79
CA ASP A 125 -1.54 -19.09 -7.49
C ASP A 125 -1.85 -20.53 -7.94
N MET A 126 -2.96 -21.09 -7.46
CA MET A 126 -3.37 -22.45 -7.82
C MET A 126 -3.59 -22.56 -9.33
N ASP A 127 -4.23 -21.56 -9.93
CA ASP A 127 -4.58 -21.55 -11.34
C ASP A 127 -3.33 -21.47 -12.22
N GLY A 128 -2.37 -20.60 -11.90
CA GLY A 128 -1.10 -20.54 -12.61
C GLY A 128 -0.24 -21.80 -12.47
N LEU A 129 -0.33 -22.52 -11.34
CA LEU A 129 0.29 -23.84 -11.20
C LEU A 129 -0.40 -24.89 -12.09
N ILE A 130 -1.73 -24.89 -12.15
CA ILE A 130 -2.51 -25.78 -13.02
C ILE A 130 -2.15 -25.51 -14.50
N ASP A 131 -2.18 -24.24 -14.91
CA ASP A 131 -1.81 -23.81 -16.26
C ASP A 131 -0.39 -24.25 -16.64
N ALA A 132 0.56 -24.14 -15.71
CA ALA A 132 1.93 -24.60 -15.91
C ALA A 132 2.02 -26.12 -16.11
N ILE A 133 1.30 -26.91 -15.31
CA ILE A 133 1.27 -28.37 -15.44
C ILE A 133 0.62 -28.79 -16.77
N VAL A 134 -0.56 -28.25 -17.07
CA VAL A 134 -1.31 -28.56 -18.30
C VAL A 134 -0.54 -28.11 -19.54
N GLY A 135 0.12 -26.95 -19.49
CA GLY A 135 0.90 -26.40 -20.58
C GLY A 135 2.23 -27.10 -20.84
N CYS A 136 2.88 -27.67 -19.81
CA CYS A 136 4.23 -28.24 -19.94
C CYS A 136 4.27 -29.77 -19.98
N VAL A 137 3.27 -30.47 -19.43
CA VAL A 137 3.29 -31.93 -19.28
C VAL A 137 2.23 -32.57 -20.16
N ALA A 138 2.63 -33.22 -21.25
CA ALA A 138 1.74 -33.95 -22.19
C ALA A 138 0.47 -33.16 -22.55
N THR A 139 0.68 -31.94 -23.05
CA THR A 139 -0.34 -30.90 -23.29
C THR A 139 -1.58 -31.44 -24.01
N GLU A 140 -1.40 -32.29 -25.02
CA GLU A 140 -2.45 -32.89 -25.83
C GLU A 140 -3.33 -33.93 -25.12
N THR A 141 -2.96 -34.38 -23.93
CA THR A 141 -3.69 -35.43 -23.18
C THR A 141 -4.75 -34.89 -22.22
N TRP A 142 -4.75 -33.58 -21.97
CA TRP A 142 -5.67 -32.91 -21.03
C TRP A 142 -7.01 -32.57 -21.66
N SER A 143 -8.10 -32.91 -20.96
CA SER A 143 -9.47 -32.66 -21.43
C SER A 143 -9.75 -31.18 -21.77
N GLU A 144 -9.11 -30.24 -21.07
CA GLU A 144 -9.22 -28.80 -21.33
C GLU A 144 -8.66 -28.39 -22.70
N ASN A 145 -7.66 -29.11 -23.21
CA ASN A 145 -7.08 -28.88 -24.53
C ASN A 145 -7.83 -29.63 -25.65
N GLY A 146 -8.98 -30.23 -25.33
CA GLY A 146 -9.80 -30.99 -26.27
C GLY A 146 -9.22 -32.36 -26.63
N GLY A 147 -8.26 -32.87 -25.85
CA GLY A 147 -7.66 -34.19 -26.03
C GLY A 147 -7.72 -35.04 -24.77
N GLY A 148 -7.87 -36.36 -24.94
CA GLY A 148 -7.83 -37.33 -23.83
C GLY A 148 -8.95 -37.25 -22.78
N GLU A 149 -8.81 -38.07 -21.75
CA GLU A 149 -9.72 -38.18 -20.60
C GLU A 149 -9.07 -37.66 -19.30
N ALA A 150 -7.90 -37.03 -19.40
CA ALA A 150 -7.16 -36.57 -18.23
C ALA A 150 -7.77 -35.30 -17.63
N GLU A 151 -7.69 -35.20 -16.32
CA GLU A 151 -8.35 -34.15 -15.55
C GLU A 151 -7.48 -33.73 -14.36
N ILE A 152 -7.47 -32.43 -14.08
CA ILE A 152 -6.82 -31.82 -12.92
C ILE A 152 -7.84 -30.95 -12.20
N ARG A 153 -7.94 -31.10 -10.87
CA ARG A 153 -8.85 -30.31 -10.04
C ARG A 153 -8.15 -29.80 -8.79
N PRO A 154 -8.26 -28.51 -8.45
CA PRO A 154 -7.82 -27.99 -7.16
C PRO A 154 -8.81 -28.39 -6.06
N LEU A 155 -8.29 -28.81 -4.90
CA LEU A 155 -9.05 -29.04 -3.68
C LEU A 155 -8.28 -28.49 -2.48
N GLY A 156 -8.57 -27.24 -2.12
CA GLY A 156 -7.83 -26.53 -1.07
C GLY A 156 -6.36 -26.35 -1.45
N GLY A 157 -5.44 -26.85 -0.62
CA GLY A 157 -4.00 -26.86 -0.90
C GLY A 157 -3.50 -28.12 -1.61
N MET A 158 -4.39 -28.89 -2.25
CA MET A 158 -4.05 -30.12 -2.95
C MET A 158 -4.52 -30.07 -4.41
N LEU A 159 -3.79 -30.76 -5.29
CA LEU A 159 -4.23 -31.05 -6.66
C LEU A 159 -4.64 -32.52 -6.74
N ILE A 160 -5.84 -32.78 -7.25
CA ILE A 160 -6.30 -34.13 -7.60
C ILE A 160 -6.14 -34.26 -9.11
N ILE A 161 -5.32 -35.20 -9.55
CA ILE A 161 -4.98 -35.38 -10.96
C ILE A 161 -5.32 -36.82 -11.36
N SER A 162 -6.08 -36.97 -12.44
CA SER A 162 -6.40 -38.25 -13.07
C SER A 162 -5.64 -38.37 -14.38
N GLN A 163 -4.61 -39.21 -14.42
CA GLN A 163 -3.71 -39.32 -15.57
C GLN A 163 -2.99 -40.69 -15.61
N THR A 164 -2.29 -41.02 -16.71
CA THR A 164 -1.46 -42.24 -16.80
C THR A 164 -0.26 -42.21 -15.83
N ALA A 165 0.22 -43.40 -15.46
CA ALA A 165 1.29 -43.55 -14.47
C ALA A 165 2.61 -42.86 -14.87
N ASP A 166 2.96 -42.87 -16.16
CA ASP A 166 4.18 -42.25 -16.68
C ASP A 166 4.14 -40.73 -16.56
N ILE A 167 2.99 -40.12 -16.86
CA ILE A 167 2.81 -38.68 -16.74
C ILE A 167 2.80 -38.25 -15.27
N HIS A 168 2.25 -39.07 -14.37
CA HIS A 168 2.37 -38.79 -12.93
C HIS A 168 3.83 -38.69 -12.46
N GLN A 169 4.75 -39.50 -13.01
CA GLN A 169 6.18 -39.37 -12.71
C GLN A 169 6.77 -38.04 -13.22
N GLN A 170 6.31 -37.56 -14.38
CA GLN A 170 6.72 -36.25 -14.90
C GLN A 170 6.19 -35.10 -14.04
N ILE A 171 4.94 -35.19 -13.59
CA ILE A 171 4.34 -34.22 -12.65
C ILE A 171 5.10 -34.22 -11.32
N ASP A 172 5.44 -35.40 -10.78
CA ASP A 172 6.26 -35.53 -9.57
C ASP A 172 7.62 -34.81 -9.75
N ALA A 173 8.30 -35.03 -10.88
CA ALA A 173 9.56 -34.37 -11.19
C ALA A 173 9.40 -32.84 -11.29
N LEU A 174 8.38 -32.35 -11.98
CA LEU A 174 8.08 -30.92 -12.12
C LEU A 174 7.80 -30.28 -10.75
N LEU A 175 6.89 -30.86 -9.98
CA LEU A 175 6.54 -30.34 -8.65
C LEU A 175 7.76 -30.35 -7.72
N ASN A 176 8.62 -31.37 -7.79
CA ASN A 176 9.85 -31.40 -7.00
C ASN A 176 10.86 -30.32 -7.42
N MET A 177 11.00 -30.05 -8.72
CA MET A 177 11.81 -28.91 -9.19
C MET A 177 11.24 -27.58 -8.67
N ILE A 178 9.93 -27.39 -8.76
CA ILE A 178 9.27 -26.20 -8.23
C ILE A 178 9.47 -26.10 -6.71
N ARG A 179 9.35 -27.19 -5.94
CA ARG A 179 9.60 -27.18 -4.50
C ARG A 179 11.05 -26.88 -4.14
N GLN A 180 12.02 -27.33 -4.93
CA GLN A 180 13.41 -26.99 -4.70
C GLN A 180 13.67 -25.49 -4.86
N ASP A 181 12.92 -24.82 -5.74
CA ASP A 181 13.02 -23.38 -5.93
C ASP A 181 12.11 -22.59 -4.97
N ALA A 182 10.86 -23.03 -4.78
CA ALA A 182 9.86 -22.43 -3.88
C ALA A 182 10.16 -22.66 -2.40
N GLY A 183 10.85 -23.75 -2.04
CA GLY A 183 11.36 -24.03 -0.69
C GLY A 183 12.39 -23.00 -0.21
N ARG A 184 12.80 -22.08 -1.08
CA ARG A 184 13.59 -20.89 -0.75
C ARG A 184 12.74 -19.66 -0.43
N ARG A 185 11.42 -19.78 -0.33
CA ARG A 185 10.56 -18.76 0.28
C ARG A 185 10.81 -18.71 1.78
N GLN A 186 11.98 -18.20 2.11
CA GLN A 186 12.45 -18.00 3.47
C GLN A 186 11.74 -16.79 4.06
N THR A 187 11.42 -16.91 5.34
CA THR A 187 11.10 -15.76 6.16
C THR A 187 12.39 -14.98 6.37
N VAL A 188 12.34 -13.67 6.13
CA VAL A 188 13.47 -12.76 6.33
C VAL A 188 13.11 -11.73 7.39
N SER A 189 14.07 -11.40 8.24
CA SER A 189 13.96 -10.35 9.24
C SER A 189 14.70 -9.12 8.78
N ILE A 190 13.99 -8.01 8.65
CA ILE A 190 14.49 -6.72 8.22
C ILE A 190 14.72 -5.86 9.46
N ASP A 191 15.90 -5.25 9.58
CA ASP A 191 16.24 -4.23 10.56
C ASP A 191 16.74 -2.97 9.83
N ALA A 192 15.89 -1.95 9.77
CA ALA A 192 16.14 -0.69 9.12
C ALA A 192 16.42 0.41 10.15
N ARG A 193 17.50 1.16 9.96
CA ARG A 193 17.96 2.19 10.90
C ARG A 193 18.27 3.50 10.18
N TRP A 194 17.60 4.57 10.59
CA TRP A 194 17.88 5.93 10.12
C TRP A 194 18.74 6.63 11.16
N LEU A 195 19.93 7.06 10.74
CA LEU A 195 20.90 7.73 11.60
C LEU A 195 21.21 9.13 11.06
N MET A 196 21.30 10.11 11.96
CA MET A 196 21.77 11.46 11.66
C MET A 196 23.28 11.51 11.95
N LEU A 197 24.10 11.41 10.90
CA LEU A 197 25.56 11.32 11.01
C LEU A 197 26.23 12.52 10.34
N ASN A 198 27.38 12.92 10.86
CA ASN A 198 28.29 13.82 10.14
C ASN A 198 29.25 13.02 9.25
N SER A 199 30.16 13.69 8.54
CA SER A 199 31.06 13.04 7.58
C SER A 199 32.04 12.10 8.27
N ASP A 200 32.62 12.54 9.39
CA ASP A 200 33.60 11.76 10.16
C ASP A 200 32.97 10.48 10.73
N GLU A 201 31.75 10.55 11.25
CA GLU A 201 31.02 9.39 11.78
C GLU A 201 30.64 8.41 10.68
N LEU A 202 30.26 8.90 9.49
CA LEU A 202 29.99 8.05 8.34
C LEU A 202 31.26 7.32 7.89
N GLU A 203 32.38 8.03 7.80
CA GLU A 203 33.66 7.45 7.42
C GLU A 203 34.08 6.40 8.44
N ALA A 204 34.03 6.70 9.73
CA ALA A 204 34.30 5.74 10.80
C ALA A 204 33.40 4.50 10.72
N LEU A 205 32.12 4.68 10.37
CA LEU A 205 31.16 3.58 10.23
C LEU A 205 31.42 2.70 9.00
N THR A 206 31.99 3.26 7.92
CA THR A 206 32.14 2.58 6.62
C THR A 206 33.59 2.21 6.26
N SER A 207 34.57 2.55 7.10
CA SER A 207 36.00 2.30 6.86
C SER A 207 36.42 0.82 6.91
N ALA A 208 35.48 -0.13 6.93
CA ALA A 208 35.79 -1.56 6.91
C ALA A 208 36.47 -1.94 5.56
N PRO A 209 37.69 -2.52 5.58
CA PRO A 209 38.58 -2.54 4.42
C PRO A 209 38.23 -3.52 3.26
N ASN A 210 37.07 -4.18 3.24
CA ASN A 210 36.93 -5.44 2.51
C ASN A 210 35.70 -5.63 1.58
N ALA A 211 35.12 -4.58 0.99
CA ALA A 211 34.06 -4.82 -0.01
C ALA A 211 34.19 -3.94 -1.25
N VAL A 212 34.58 -4.57 -2.37
CA VAL A 212 34.26 -4.08 -3.72
C VAL A 212 32.74 -4.24 -3.90
N GLY A 213 31.97 -3.22 -3.52
CA GLY A 213 30.50 -3.27 -3.57
C GLY A 213 29.83 -2.44 -2.48
N ALA A 214 28.76 -3.00 -1.89
CA ALA A 214 28.01 -2.42 -0.78
C ALA A 214 28.93 -2.04 0.40
N LYS A 215 28.75 -0.83 0.96
CA LYS A 215 29.50 -0.36 2.12
C LYS A 215 28.95 -1.03 3.39
N VAL A 216 29.63 -2.09 3.82
CA VAL A 216 29.33 -2.80 5.08
C VAL A 216 29.69 -1.91 6.26
N ALA A 217 28.80 -1.83 7.25
CA ALA A 217 28.98 -1.00 8.43
C ALA A 217 29.57 -1.78 9.61
N ASP A 218 30.35 -1.11 10.46
CA ASP A 218 30.81 -1.68 11.73
C ASP A 218 29.62 -1.86 12.70
N GLU A 219 29.33 -3.11 13.07
CA GLU A 219 28.19 -3.47 13.92
C GLU A 219 28.29 -2.89 15.34
N ALA A 220 29.50 -2.79 15.90
CA ALA A 220 29.72 -2.29 17.25
C ALA A 220 29.49 -0.78 17.32
N LEU A 221 30.05 -0.03 16.35
CA LEU A 221 29.81 1.41 16.25
C LEU A 221 28.34 1.69 15.92
N LEU A 222 27.74 0.92 15.01
CA LEU A 222 26.32 1.03 14.68
C LEU A 222 25.43 0.89 15.92
N LYS A 223 25.70 -0.08 16.81
CA LYS A 223 24.97 -0.24 18.08
C LYS A 223 25.12 0.97 19.00
N GLN A 224 26.26 1.64 19.01
CA GLN A 224 26.46 2.85 19.81
C GLN A 224 25.69 4.03 19.22
N LEU A 225 25.78 4.25 17.91
CA LEU A 225 25.09 5.34 17.20
C LEU A 225 23.56 5.20 17.28
N THR A 226 23.02 3.98 17.26
CA THR A 226 21.58 3.69 17.37
C THR A 226 21.00 4.02 18.77
N ARG A 227 21.83 4.31 19.78
CA ARG A 227 21.35 4.72 21.12
C ARG A 227 21.16 6.23 21.26
N ARG A 228 21.56 7.01 20.26
CA ARG A 228 21.51 8.48 20.30
C ARG A 228 20.09 8.98 20.07
N ALA A 229 19.79 10.16 20.61
CA ALA A 229 18.54 10.85 20.29
C ALA A 229 18.49 11.17 18.79
N GLY A 230 17.33 10.97 18.17
CA GLY A 230 17.12 11.20 16.73
C GLY A 230 17.41 10.01 15.83
N SER A 231 17.92 8.88 16.35
CA SER A 231 17.95 7.63 15.57
C SER A 231 16.56 7.00 15.52
N LEU A 232 16.15 6.53 14.35
CA LEU A 232 14.92 5.76 14.17
C LEU A 232 15.26 4.33 13.78
N ARG A 233 14.49 3.37 14.28
CA ARG A 233 14.65 1.94 13.99
C ARG A 233 13.30 1.32 13.68
N ALA A 234 13.24 0.53 12.63
CA ALA A 234 12.09 -0.28 12.28
C ALA A 234 12.55 -1.73 12.08
N MET A 235 11.78 -2.66 12.62
CA MET A 235 12.03 -4.09 12.44
C MET A 235 10.75 -4.76 11.97
N ALA A 236 10.86 -5.63 10.98
CA ALA A 236 9.74 -6.42 10.48
C ALA A 236 10.23 -7.77 9.98
N THR A 237 9.34 -8.75 10.01
CA THR A 237 9.60 -10.08 9.47
C THR A 237 8.59 -10.35 8.37
N CYS A 238 9.05 -10.74 7.19
CA CYS A 238 8.20 -10.99 6.03
C CYS A 238 8.70 -12.19 5.21
N PHE A 239 7.92 -12.61 4.23
CA PHE A 239 8.38 -13.62 3.27
C PHE A 239 9.26 -12.98 2.19
N SER A 240 10.24 -13.73 1.70
CA SER A 240 10.97 -13.39 0.48
C SER A 240 9.99 -13.13 -0.68
N GLY A 241 10.15 -11.99 -1.35
CA GLY A 241 9.30 -11.49 -2.42
C GLY A 241 8.09 -10.66 -1.96
N GLN A 242 7.80 -10.60 -0.65
CA GLN A 242 6.67 -9.85 -0.13
C GLN A 242 6.98 -8.36 -0.03
N LEU A 243 6.09 -7.51 -0.57
CA LEU A 243 6.12 -6.08 -0.29
C LEU A 243 5.48 -5.80 1.07
N ILE A 244 6.26 -5.17 1.95
CA ILE A 244 5.77 -4.66 3.23
C ILE A 244 6.03 -3.15 3.31
N HIS A 245 5.30 -2.50 4.21
CA HIS A 245 5.61 -1.13 4.62
C HIS A 245 5.73 -1.03 6.14
N MET A 246 6.60 -0.13 6.58
CA MET A 246 6.79 0.24 7.97
C MET A 246 6.62 1.75 8.09
N VAL A 247 5.84 2.18 9.07
CA VAL A 247 5.61 3.60 9.35
C VAL A 247 5.91 3.85 10.82
N SER A 248 6.73 4.85 11.09
CA SER A 248 7.01 5.32 12.44
C SER A 248 7.05 6.84 12.44
N GLY A 249 6.30 7.48 13.33
CA GLY A 249 6.16 8.93 13.32
C GLY A 249 5.01 9.43 14.16
N THR A 250 4.81 10.74 14.16
CA THR A 250 3.67 11.42 14.75
C THR A 250 2.73 11.88 13.65
N GLN A 251 1.45 11.51 13.76
CA GLN A 251 0.39 12.06 12.92
C GLN A 251 -0.09 13.37 13.52
N GLN A 252 0.02 14.46 12.75
CA GLN A 252 -0.49 15.76 13.14
C GLN A 252 -1.69 16.12 12.28
N ASN A 253 -2.81 16.40 12.95
CA ASN A 253 -3.98 16.97 12.31
C ASN A 253 -3.80 18.48 12.21
N SER A 254 -4.01 19.02 11.01
CA SER A 254 -3.92 20.45 10.74
C SER A 254 -5.19 20.90 10.01
N VAL A 255 -5.72 22.06 10.39
CA VAL A 255 -6.79 22.67 9.62
C VAL A 255 -6.16 23.35 8.41
N THR A 256 -6.35 22.80 7.21
CA THR A 256 -5.71 23.31 5.98
C THR A 256 -6.56 24.33 5.25
N SER A 257 -7.87 24.29 5.43
CA SER A 257 -8.79 25.28 4.86
C SER A 257 -10.13 25.29 5.60
N TYR A 258 -10.96 26.27 5.28
CA TYR A 258 -12.35 26.34 5.73
C TYR A 258 -13.26 26.46 4.51
N ILE A 259 -14.35 25.69 4.49
CA ILE A 259 -15.41 25.84 3.51
C ILE A 259 -16.47 26.76 4.11
N PRO A 260 -16.74 27.94 3.52
CA PRO A 260 -17.82 28.80 3.98
C PRO A 260 -19.16 28.16 3.65
N VAL A 261 -20.04 28.07 4.65
CA VAL A 261 -21.41 27.58 4.52
C VAL A 261 -22.34 28.75 4.80
N VAL A 262 -23.01 29.23 3.76
CA VAL A 262 -24.04 30.25 3.89
C VAL A 262 -25.36 29.54 4.14
N GLY A 263 -25.88 29.66 5.36
CA GLY A 263 -27.22 29.21 5.71
C GLY A 263 -28.02 30.39 6.22
N SER A 264 -29.29 30.47 5.85
CA SER A 264 -30.25 31.21 6.64
C SER A 264 -30.45 30.43 7.93
N VAL A 265 -29.91 30.94 9.04
CA VAL A 265 -30.34 30.45 10.35
C VAL A 265 -31.76 30.97 10.49
N ASP A 266 -32.75 30.15 10.15
CA ASP A 266 -34.12 30.45 10.55
C ASP A 266 -34.07 30.59 12.08
N PRO A 267 -34.55 31.73 12.64
CA PRO A 267 -34.62 31.89 14.07
C PRO A 267 -35.54 30.78 14.58
N LEU A 268 -34.96 29.72 15.11
CA LEU A 268 -35.70 28.71 15.82
C LEU A 268 -36.33 29.45 17.01
N GLU A 269 -37.65 29.66 16.97
CA GLU A 269 -38.45 30.19 18.09
C GLU A 269 -38.45 29.26 19.32
N TYR A 270 -37.61 28.24 19.34
CA TYR A 270 -37.48 27.31 20.45
C TYR A 270 -36.23 27.65 21.27
N GLU A 271 -36.44 28.05 22.52
CA GLU A 271 -35.42 28.17 23.58
C GLU A 271 -34.81 26.79 23.92
N GLY A 272 -34.17 26.15 22.94
CA GLY A 272 -33.44 24.90 23.11
C GLY A 272 -32.10 25.17 23.78
N ARG A 273 -32.08 25.17 25.11
CA ARG A 273 -30.87 25.21 25.93
C ARG A 273 -29.99 23.97 25.64
N LEU A 274 -28.99 24.11 24.77
CA LEU A 274 -27.97 23.07 24.58
C LEU A 274 -27.12 22.96 25.85
N VAL A 275 -27.33 21.88 26.59
CA VAL A 275 -26.52 21.52 27.75
C VAL A 275 -25.24 20.86 27.26
N SER A 276 -24.10 21.55 27.38
CA SER A 276 -22.79 20.91 27.21
C SER A 276 -22.56 19.96 28.39
N ASN A 277 -22.60 18.65 28.16
CA ASN A 277 -22.42 17.64 29.21
C ASN A 277 -20.94 17.49 29.66
N THR A 278 -20.03 18.30 29.15
CA THR A 278 -18.62 18.31 29.52
C THR A 278 -18.27 19.72 29.99
N GLY A 279 -17.92 19.85 31.27
CA GLY A 279 -17.72 21.12 31.99
C GLY A 279 -16.49 21.94 31.54
N ARG A 280 -16.27 22.10 30.24
CA ARG A 280 -15.25 23.00 29.68
C ARG A 280 -15.90 23.99 28.71
N VAL A 281 -15.90 25.24 29.18
CA VAL A 281 -16.20 26.53 28.51
C VAL A 281 -17.43 26.51 27.59
N PRO A 282 -18.56 27.11 27.98
CA PRO A 282 -19.67 27.31 27.06
C PRO A 282 -19.21 28.23 25.92
N VAL A 283 -19.32 27.74 24.67
CA VAL A 283 -19.22 28.59 23.48
C VAL A 283 -20.42 29.53 23.52
N ARG A 284 -20.21 30.76 23.99
CA ARG A 284 -21.24 31.79 24.07
C ARG A 284 -21.32 32.47 22.72
N PHE A 285 -22.36 32.16 21.94
CA PHE A 285 -22.74 32.98 20.80
C PHE A 285 -23.30 34.29 21.36
N VAL A 286 -22.52 35.37 21.25
CA VAL A 286 -23.01 36.72 21.57
C VAL A 286 -23.97 37.13 20.45
N ALA A 287 -25.26 37.03 20.72
CA ALA A 287 -26.29 37.65 19.91
C ALA A 287 -26.58 39.02 20.53
N ASP A 288 -25.91 40.06 20.04
CA ASP A 288 -26.29 41.43 20.34
C ASP A 288 -27.55 41.75 19.53
N ALA A 289 -28.58 42.22 20.23
CA ALA A 289 -29.94 42.34 19.71
C ALA A 289 -30.09 43.63 18.88
N THR A 290 -29.64 43.58 17.62
CA THR A 290 -30.05 44.53 16.58
C THR A 290 -30.49 43.75 15.34
N PRO A 291 -31.71 43.99 14.80
CA PRO A 291 -32.23 43.24 13.66
C PRO A 291 -31.63 43.76 12.36
N VAL A 292 -30.37 43.41 12.11
CA VAL A 292 -29.78 43.46 10.78
C VAL A 292 -29.92 42.06 10.20
N ARG A 293 -30.45 41.94 8.98
CA ARG A 293 -30.40 40.69 8.20
C ARG A 293 -28.94 40.40 7.82
N GLU A 294 -28.14 39.98 8.79
CA GLU A 294 -26.76 39.57 8.57
C GLU A 294 -26.77 38.12 8.12
N SER A 295 -26.42 37.91 6.86
CA SER A 295 -26.04 36.59 6.36
C SER A 295 -24.89 36.07 7.23
N LYS A 296 -25.19 35.18 8.18
CA LYS A 296 -24.18 34.55 9.02
C LYS A 296 -23.49 33.45 8.21
N VAL A 297 -22.21 33.65 7.92
CA VAL A 297 -21.38 32.62 7.30
C VAL A 297 -20.88 31.69 8.39
N GLY A 298 -21.24 30.41 8.31
CA GLY A 298 -20.59 29.35 9.09
C GLY A 298 -19.32 28.88 8.37
N TYR A 299 -18.35 28.35 9.09
CA TYR A 299 -17.13 27.78 8.50
C TYR A 299 -17.01 26.31 8.88
N GLN A 300 -16.88 25.44 7.89
CA GLN A 300 -16.58 24.02 8.09
C GLN A 300 -15.07 23.80 7.89
N PRO A 301 -14.29 23.38 8.91
CA PRO A 301 -12.88 23.12 8.75
C PRO A 301 -12.62 21.88 7.89
N VAL A 302 -11.61 21.96 7.02
CA VAL A 302 -11.04 20.82 6.31
C VAL A 302 -9.78 20.41 7.07
N ILE A 303 -9.80 19.20 7.63
CA ILE A 303 -8.70 18.66 8.43
C ILE A 303 -7.87 17.74 7.55
N SER A 304 -6.57 18.02 7.46
CA SER A 304 -5.59 17.13 6.83
C SER A 304 -4.68 16.52 7.89
N THR A 305 -4.41 15.22 7.77
CA THR A 305 -3.48 14.50 8.64
C THR A 305 -2.15 14.35 7.92
N VAL A 306 -1.09 14.90 8.50
CA VAL A 306 0.28 14.79 7.99
C VAL A 306 1.06 13.84 8.88
N ASN A 307 1.78 12.89 8.29
CA ASN A 307 2.66 11.99 9.02
C ASN A 307 4.09 12.55 9.05
N LEU A 308 4.56 12.90 10.24
CA LEU A 308 5.93 13.34 10.48
C LEU A 308 6.72 12.16 11.05
N GLY A 309 7.69 11.66 10.30
CA GLY A 309 8.51 10.52 10.67
C GLY A 309 9.06 9.78 9.45
N VAL A 310 9.24 8.47 9.57
CA VAL A 310 9.71 7.60 8.48
C VAL A 310 8.61 6.70 7.94
N LEU A 311 8.64 6.53 6.63
CA LEU A 311 7.93 5.49 5.90
C LEU A 311 8.96 4.70 5.10
N LEU A 312 8.96 3.39 5.24
CA LEU A 312 9.77 2.47 4.47
C LEU A 312 8.87 1.47 3.77
N GLU A 313 8.93 1.42 2.45
CA GLU A 313 8.40 0.34 1.63
C GLU A 313 9.57 -0.53 1.19
N ILE A 314 9.46 -1.83 1.37
CA ILE A 314 10.56 -2.75 1.09
C ILE A 314 10.06 -4.12 0.62
N ARG A 315 10.72 -4.65 -0.41
CA ARG A 315 10.53 -6.00 -0.94
C ARG A 315 11.88 -6.72 -1.01
N PRO A 316 12.21 -7.55 -0.01
CA PRO A 316 13.42 -8.37 -0.05
C PRO A 316 13.18 -9.64 -0.88
N THR A 317 14.09 -9.96 -1.81
CA THR A 317 14.07 -11.21 -2.59
C THR A 317 15.37 -11.97 -2.34
N VAL A 318 15.30 -13.05 -1.58
CA VAL A 318 16.43 -13.94 -1.30
C VAL A 318 16.84 -14.66 -2.58
N LEU A 319 18.14 -14.66 -2.88
CA LEU A 319 18.68 -15.35 -4.04
C LEU A 319 18.79 -16.87 -3.81
N PRO A 320 18.83 -17.68 -4.88
CA PRO A 320 19.02 -19.14 -4.81
C PRO A 320 20.18 -19.65 -3.95
N ASP A 321 21.23 -18.84 -3.80
CA ASP A 321 22.41 -19.17 -3.00
C ASP A 321 22.20 -19.01 -1.48
N GLY A 322 21.13 -18.33 -1.06
CA GLY A 322 20.85 -18.01 0.34
C GLY A 322 21.91 -17.12 0.99
N LYS A 323 22.79 -16.49 0.22
CA LYS A 323 23.90 -15.65 0.72
C LYS A 323 23.66 -14.17 0.52
N ALA A 324 22.79 -13.82 -0.42
CA ALA A 324 22.48 -12.44 -0.74
C ALA A 324 20.99 -12.25 -1.03
N VAL A 325 20.55 -11.01 -0.82
CA VAL A 325 19.18 -10.56 -1.06
C VAL A 325 19.23 -9.42 -2.07
N ILE A 326 18.31 -9.44 -3.03
CA ILE A 326 17.98 -8.25 -3.83
C ILE A 326 16.88 -7.51 -3.08
N VAL A 327 17.13 -6.25 -2.76
CA VAL A 327 16.19 -5.41 -2.05
C VAL A 327 15.71 -4.33 -2.99
N ASP A 328 14.40 -4.29 -3.21
CA ASP A 328 13.73 -3.12 -3.79
C ASP A 328 13.12 -2.31 -2.65
N LEU A 329 13.47 -1.04 -2.54
CA LEU A 329 12.98 -0.21 -1.44
C LEU A 329 12.71 1.25 -1.84
N ALA A 330 11.80 1.85 -1.09
CA ALA A 330 11.54 3.28 -1.08
C ALA A 330 11.44 3.76 0.37
N SER A 331 12.25 4.74 0.74
CA SER A 331 12.20 5.37 2.06
C SER A 331 11.85 6.85 1.94
N ASN A 332 10.93 7.29 2.78
CA ASN A 332 10.56 8.68 2.97
C ASN A 332 10.83 9.05 4.43
N LEU A 333 11.52 10.17 4.66
CA LEU A 333 11.70 10.81 5.95
C LEU A 333 11.06 12.19 5.87
N THR A 334 10.03 12.41 6.67
CA THR A 334 9.30 13.67 6.78
C THR A 334 9.55 14.25 8.16
N VAL A 335 10.01 15.50 8.26
CA VAL A 335 10.09 16.21 9.54
C VAL A 335 9.32 17.52 9.46
N ASP A 336 9.09 18.10 10.64
CA ASP A 336 8.54 19.45 10.76
C ASP A 336 9.55 20.48 10.22
N GLY A 337 9.13 21.25 9.23
CA GLY A 337 9.94 22.34 8.67
C GLY A 337 9.81 23.61 9.50
N ASP A 338 10.79 24.51 9.38
CA ASP A 338 10.69 25.79 10.09
C ASP A 338 9.47 26.57 9.61
N ARG A 339 8.55 26.82 10.54
CA ARG A 339 7.44 27.73 10.31
C ARG A 339 8.00 29.13 10.21
N ALA A 340 8.16 29.64 8.99
CA ALA A 340 8.47 31.05 8.78
C ALA A 340 7.44 31.88 9.58
N PRO A 341 7.88 32.77 10.49
CA PRO A 341 6.97 33.69 11.16
C PRO A 341 6.20 34.46 10.09
N LEU A 342 4.89 34.61 10.27
CA LEU A 342 4.06 35.43 9.38
C LEU A 342 4.59 36.87 9.42
N ALA A 343 5.46 37.22 8.47
CA ALA A 343 5.86 38.60 8.23
C ALA A 343 4.73 39.29 7.46
N GLY A 344 3.70 39.73 8.18
CA GLY A 344 2.66 40.60 7.62
C GLY A 344 1.48 40.77 8.57
N PRO A 345 1.05 42.02 8.87
CA PRO A 345 -0.23 42.25 9.52
C PRO A 345 -1.35 41.67 8.63
N PRO A 346 -2.44 41.16 9.23
CA PRO A 346 -3.59 40.69 8.46
C PRO A 346 -4.04 41.78 7.49
N ALA A 347 -4.13 41.46 6.20
CA ALA A 347 -4.81 42.33 5.24
C ALA A 347 -6.21 42.65 5.79
N ALA A 348 -6.71 43.86 5.58
CA ALA A 348 -7.92 44.41 6.21
C ALA A 348 -9.26 43.65 5.96
N GLY A 349 -9.24 42.41 5.46
CA GLY A 349 -10.35 41.47 5.39
C GLY A 349 -10.09 40.11 6.07
N ALA A 350 -8.93 39.91 6.71
CA ALA A 350 -8.57 38.65 7.38
C ALA A 350 -9.14 38.52 8.81
N GLU A 351 -9.83 39.55 9.31
CA GLU A 351 -10.46 39.52 10.64
C GLU A 351 -11.67 38.57 10.72
N LEU A 352 -12.27 38.21 9.57
CA LEU A 352 -13.47 37.37 9.51
C LEU A 352 -13.21 35.87 9.29
N ALA A 353 -12.02 35.48 8.85
CA ALA A 353 -11.70 34.08 8.59
C ALA A 353 -10.94 33.46 9.78
N PRO A 354 -11.37 32.30 10.30
CA PRO A 354 -10.63 31.61 11.35
C PRO A 354 -9.22 31.23 10.88
N PRO A 355 -8.23 31.23 11.78
CA PRO A 355 -6.84 30.94 11.44
C PRO A 355 -6.69 29.49 10.93
N VAL A 356 -5.95 29.32 9.84
CA VAL A 356 -5.60 28.03 9.25
C VAL A 356 -4.22 27.60 9.76
N ASP A 357 -4.06 26.32 10.06
CA ASP A 357 -2.76 25.74 10.40
C ASP A 357 -1.89 25.64 9.14
N ARG A 358 -0.72 26.27 9.19
CA ARG A 358 0.31 26.10 8.15
C ARG A 358 1.38 25.19 8.71
N VAL A 359 1.33 23.93 8.31
CA VAL A 359 2.39 22.95 8.59
C VAL A 359 3.38 23.04 7.44
N ALA A 360 4.61 23.46 7.73
CA ALA A 360 5.71 23.32 6.80
C ALA A 360 6.29 21.93 7.04
N THR A 361 6.47 21.12 6.00
CA THR A 361 7.15 19.83 6.13
C THR A 361 8.33 19.77 5.19
N GLU A 362 9.42 19.19 5.68
CA GLU A 362 10.59 18.86 4.87
C GLU A 362 10.59 17.35 4.66
N THR A 363 10.53 16.92 3.40
CA THR A 363 10.50 15.51 3.04
C THR A 363 11.74 15.14 2.24
N ALA A 364 12.44 14.12 2.70
CA ALA A 364 13.57 13.51 2.03
C ALA A 364 13.16 12.10 1.56
N ARG A 365 13.24 11.83 0.26
CA ARG A 365 12.85 10.56 -0.34
C ARG A 365 14.00 9.96 -1.11
N PHE A 366 14.18 8.65 -0.98
CA PHE A 366 15.01 7.89 -1.91
C PHE A 366 14.37 6.53 -2.21
N ALA A 367 14.60 6.03 -3.41
CA ALA A 367 14.17 4.71 -3.84
C ALA A 367 15.26 4.07 -4.68
N SER A 368 15.54 2.79 -4.46
CA SER A 368 16.61 2.09 -5.14
C SER A 368 16.42 0.58 -5.07
N THR A 369 17.07 -0.11 -5.99
CA THR A 369 17.17 -1.57 -6.00
C THR A 369 18.66 -1.94 -5.95
N PHE A 370 19.05 -2.78 -4.99
CA PHE A 370 20.45 -3.19 -4.82
C PHE A 370 20.54 -4.61 -4.27
N ARG A 371 21.74 -5.20 -4.38
CA ARG A 371 22.06 -6.52 -3.83
C ARG A 371 22.91 -6.33 -2.56
N MET A 372 22.56 -7.03 -1.49
CA MET A 372 23.33 -7.04 -0.24
C MET A 372 23.53 -8.46 0.31
N PRO A 373 24.62 -8.72 1.06
CA PRO A 373 24.79 -9.95 1.82
C PRO A 373 23.76 -10.06 2.95
N ILE A 374 23.39 -11.29 3.32
CA ILE A 374 22.57 -11.59 4.50
C ILE A 374 23.45 -11.57 5.75
N GLY A 375 22.94 -11.03 6.85
CA GLY A 375 23.57 -11.01 8.17
C GLY A 375 24.55 -9.85 8.41
N GLU A 376 24.79 -8.99 7.42
CA GLU A 376 25.67 -7.83 7.54
C GLU A 376 24.89 -6.52 7.34
N PRO A 377 25.07 -5.51 8.21
CA PRO A 377 24.45 -4.22 8.04
C PRO A 377 25.12 -3.47 6.87
N VAL A 378 24.31 -3.04 5.91
CA VAL A 378 24.77 -2.30 4.72
C VAL A 378 24.25 -0.88 4.75
N LEU A 379 25.12 0.08 4.45
CA LEU A 379 24.71 1.44 4.14
C LEU A 379 24.05 1.46 2.76
N VAL A 380 22.74 1.73 2.74
CA VAL A 380 21.96 1.77 1.50
C VAL A 380 22.14 3.09 0.78
N GLY A 381 22.07 4.19 1.53
CA GLY A 381 22.07 5.52 0.97
C GLY A 381 22.05 6.59 2.06
N GLY A 382 22.30 7.82 1.63
CA GLY A 382 22.24 9.01 2.46
C GLY A 382 21.55 10.13 1.72
N LEU A 383 20.85 10.96 2.48
CA LEU A 383 20.28 12.20 1.99
C LEU A 383 20.87 13.33 2.83
N SER A 384 21.46 14.31 2.16
CA SER A 384 21.89 15.54 2.81
C SER A 384 20.66 16.25 3.32
N PHE A 385 20.41 16.08 4.61
CA PHE A 385 19.32 16.71 5.31
C PHE A 385 19.90 17.92 6.00
N SER A 386 19.36 19.11 5.78
CA SER A 386 19.71 20.28 6.59
C SER A 386 18.56 20.51 7.55
N PRO A 387 18.47 19.74 8.66
CA PRO A 387 17.41 19.98 9.61
C PRO A 387 17.58 21.41 10.11
N ASN A 388 16.53 22.21 9.92
CA ASN A 388 16.46 23.49 10.59
C ASN A 388 16.57 23.32 12.11
N ALA A 389 16.88 24.42 12.79
CA ALA A 389 17.48 24.45 14.13
C ALA A 389 16.72 23.72 15.26
N SER A 390 15.50 23.21 15.04
CA SER A 390 14.67 22.56 16.05
C SER A 390 15.21 21.20 16.55
N LEU A 391 16.00 20.47 15.76
CA LEU A 391 16.74 19.28 16.24
C LEU A 391 18.06 19.62 16.97
N LYS A 392 18.43 20.92 17.10
CA LYS A 392 19.65 21.36 17.81
C LYS A 392 19.54 21.32 19.35
N GLY A 393 18.50 20.70 19.91
CA GLY A 393 18.28 20.63 21.37
C GLY A 393 19.27 19.75 22.15
N GLY A 394 20.33 19.24 21.53
CA GLY A 394 21.42 18.53 22.22
C GLY A 394 22.53 19.49 22.66
N PRO A 395 23.13 19.30 23.86
CA PRO A 395 24.15 20.19 24.42
C PRO A 395 25.47 20.28 23.62
N ASP A 396 25.64 19.47 22.56
CA ASP A 396 26.87 19.38 21.75
C ASP A 396 26.66 19.86 20.29
N ALA A 397 25.79 20.86 20.07
CA ALA A 397 25.59 21.47 18.75
C ALA A 397 26.77 22.39 18.39
N ASP A 398 27.97 21.82 18.22
CA ASP A 398 29.13 22.51 17.69
C ASP A 398 28.83 23.07 16.29
N ALA A 399 29.23 24.31 16.10
CA ALA A 399 28.93 25.09 14.91
C ALA A 399 29.72 24.58 13.70
N GLY A 400 29.06 23.90 12.75
CA GLY A 400 29.56 23.88 11.37
C GLY A 400 29.10 22.74 10.48
N GLU A 401 28.86 21.54 11.02
CA GLU A 401 28.64 20.38 10.15
C GLU A 401 27.17 19.95 10.09
N THR A 402 26.60 20.02 8.89
CA THR A 402 25.25 19.57 8.59
C THR A 402 25.17 18.05 8.72
N ARG A 403 24.49 17.56 9.77
CA ARG A 403 24.21 16.13 9.93
C ARG A 403 23.27 15.66 8.84
N GLN A 404 23.64 14.58 8.16
CA GLN A 404 22.87 14.00 7.06
C GLN A 404 22.14 12.74 7.54
N ALA A 405 21.01 12.42 6.91
CA ALA A 405 20.23 11.23 7.24
C ALA A 405 20.71 10.06 6.40
N TYR A 406 21.11 8.97 7.04
CA TYR A 406 21.57 7.74 6.38
C TYR A 406 20.66 6.57 6.74
N LEU A 407 20.33 5.72 5.76
CA LEU A 407 19.65 4.44 5.99
C LEU A 407 20.67 3.30 5.99
N LEU A 408 20.70 2.57 7.09
CA LEU A 408 21.33 1.27 7.17
C LEU A 408 20.28 0.17 7.22
N LEU A 409 20.56 -0.93 6.54
CA LEU A 409 19.68 -2.08 6.45
C LEU A 409 20.47 -3.34 6.81
N SER A 410 19.91 -4.16 7.69
CA SER A 410 20.35 -5.53 7.92
C SER A 410 19.20 -6.46 7.58
N ILE A 411 19.49 -7.57 6.90
CA ILE A 411 18.52 -8.62 6.61
C ILE A 411 19.10 -9.94 7.13
N GLU A 412 18.33 -10.64 7.96
CA GLU A 412 18.66 -11.94 8.56
C GLU A 412 17.74 -13.04 8.04
#